data_AF-A0A3M1WWC6-F1
#
_entry.id   AF-A0A3M1WWC6-F1
#
_cell.length_a   1.000
_cell.length_b   1.000
_cell.length_c   1.000
_cell.angle_alpha   90.00
_cell.angle_beta   90.00
_cell.angle_gamma   90.00
#
_symmetry.space_group_name_H-M   'P 1'
#
loop_
_entity.id
_entity.type
_entity.pdbx_description
1 polymer ?
#
loop_
_entity_poly.entity_id
_entity_poly.type
_entity_poly.pdbx_seq_one_letter_code
_entity_poly.pdbx_strand_id
1 'polypeptide(L)'
;MSIFNHKVFIGLTVKLSAEDAEQHMAASPRVVGRQLAEAVDAHVREHALGYYPPLDYFRGSSVLDEELLDAAENMGWLVSRLVREELGRRLRAVFSRVSFQTVQTVAFSMPSVRPGQKDALERLAEHYTPTRVRVDLEMSLIQKRPNPEGLEHFARSVLLRWVEPAFEEVEVTSVHLIE
;
A
#
# COMPACT_ATOMS: atom_id res chain seq x y z
N MET A 1 35.93 19.01 7.04
CA MET A 1 35.34 17.92 6.24
C MET A 1 33.87 18.25 6.07
N SER A 2 33.42 18.63 4.88
CA SER A 2 32.04 19.08 4.67
C SER A 2 31.10 17.88 4.62
N ILE A 3 29.98 17.97 5.33
CA ILE A 3 28.93 16.96 5.34
C ILE A 3 27.73 17.55 4.59
N PHE A 4 27.19 16.80 3.63
CA PHE A 4 26.04 17.20 2.84
C PHE A 4 24.83 16.37 3.28
N ASN A 5 23.69 17.05 3.47
CA ASN A 5 22.42 16.41 3.77
C ASN A 5 21.53 16.52 2.54
N HIS A 6 21.19 15.38 1.95
CA HIS A 6 20.32 15.31 0.79
C HIS A 6 18.98 14.71 1.19
N LYS A 7 17.92 15.25 0.60
CA LYS A 7 16.57 14.74 0.79
C LYS A 7 16.12 13.95 -0.43
N VAL A 8 15.43 12.85 -0.19
CA VAL A 8 14.88 11.98 -1.23
C VAL A 8 13.43 11.70 -0.89
N PHE A 9 12.56 11.84 -1.89
CA PHE A 9 11.21 11.32 -1.85
C PHE A 9 11.19 9.91 -2.44
N ILE A 10 10.51 8.97 -1.77
CA ILE A 10 10.24 7.64 -2.32
C ILE A 10 8.76 7.29 -2.10
N GLY A 11 8.07 7.00 -3.20
CA GLY A 11 6.77 6.33 -3.18
C GLY A 11 6.97 4.83 -3.31
N LEU A 12 6.25 4.06 -2.50
CA LEU A 12 6.26 2.60 -2.53
C LEU A 12 4.88 2.00 -2.24
N THR A 13 4.65 0.81 -2.78
CA THR A 13 3.54 -0.08 -2.40
C THR A 13 4.14 -1.27 -1.68
N VAL A 14 3.62 -1.61 -0.51
CA VAL A 14 4.03 -2.81 0.23
C VAL A 14 2.83 -3.71 0.47
N LYS A 15 3.07 -5.03 0.47
CA LYS A 15 2.10 -6.04 0.86
C LYS A 15 2.55 -6.70 2.15
N LEU A 16 1.72 -6.62 3.18
CA LEU A 16 1.91 -7.43 4.37
C LEU A 16 1.46 -8.86 4.08
N SER A 17 2.18 -9.85 4.60
CA SER A 17 1.77 -11.24 4.45
C SER A 17 0.40 -11.45 5.11
N ALA A 18 -0.41 -12.35 4.56
CA ALA A 18 -1.72 -12.66 5.16
C ALA A 18 -1.55 -13.21 6.58
N GLU A 19 -0.49 -13.98 6.84
CA GLU A 19 -0.19 -14.56 8.15
C GLU A 19 0.13 -13.47 9.19
N ASP A 20 0.96 -12.49 8.84
CA ASP A 20 1.29 -11.37 9.74
C ASP A 20 0.08 -10.45 9.97
N ALA A 21 -0.77 -10.27 8.95
CA ALA A 21 -2.01 -9.50 9.09
C ALA A 21 -3.01 -10.22 10.02
N GLU A 22 -3.20 -11.53 9.83
CA GLU A 22 -4.19 -12.33 10.56
C GLU A 22 -3.86 -12.45 12.05
N GLN A 23 -2.59 -12.41 12.46
CA GLN A 23 -2.18 -12.41 13.88
C GLN A 23 -2.79 -11.25 14.69
N HIS A 24 -3.21 -10.19 14.03
CA HIS A 24 -3.74 -8.98 14.66
C HIS A 24 -5.22 -8.73 14.37
N MET A 25 -5.91 -9.67 13.70
CA MET A 25 -7.26 -9.47 13.19
C MET A 25 -8.28 -10.48 13.71
N ALA A 26 -9.53 -10.04 13.83
CA ALA A 26 -10.65 -10.90 14.23
C ALA A 26 -11.21 -11.76 13.08
N ALA A 27 -10.92 -11.39 11.83
CA ALA A 27 -11.36 -12.08 10.63
C ALA A 27 -10.26 -12.08 9.56
N SER A 28 -10.28 -13.05 8.64
CA SER A 28 -9.30 -13.13 7.57
C SER A 28 -9.52 -12.03 6.51
N PRO A 29 -8.50 -11.22 6.18
CA PRO A 29 -8.57 -10.22 5.10
C PRO A 29 -9.00 -10.79 3.76
N ARG A 30 -8.60 -12.04 3.47
CA ARG A 30 -8.91 -12.72 2.21
C ARG A 30 -10.40 -13.01 2.08
N VAL A 31 -11.04 -13.39 3.19
CA VAL A 31 -12.49 -13.65 3.23
C VAL A 31 -13.24 -12.35 3.01
N VAL A 32 -12.87 -11.28 3.73
CA VAL A 32 -13.48 -9.95 3.58
C VAL A 32 -13.32 -9.43 2.15
N GLY A 33 -12.10 -9.47 1.59
CA GLY A 33 -11.83 -9.02 0.22
C GLY A 33 -12.61 -9.80 -0.84
N ARG A 34 -12.78 -11.13 -0.66
CA ARG A 34 -13.58 -11.96 -1.57
C ARG A 34 -15.07 -11.61 -1.51
N GLN A 35 -15.64 -11.48 -0.31
CA GLN A 35 -17.06 -11.13 -0.14
C GLN A 35 -17.38 -9.77 -0.76
N LEU A 36 -16.51 -8.77 -0.55
CA LEU A 36 -16.64 -7.46 -1.19
C LEU A 36 -16.60 -7.57 -2.71
N ALA A 37 -15.63 -8.32 -3.25
CA ALA A 37 -15.48 -8.47 -4.70
C ALA A 37 -16.68 -9.18 -5.34
N GLU A 38 -17.24 -10.20 -4.70
CA GLU A 38 -18.43 -10.91 -5.16
C GLU A 38 -19.65 -9.99 -5.22
N ALA A 39 -19.89 -9.21 -4.16
CA ALA A 39 -20.99 -8.26 -4.12
C ALA A 39 -20.84 -7.14 -5.17
N VAL A 40 -19.63 -6.58 -5.31
CA VAL A 40 -19.34 -5.57 -6.34
C VAL A 40 -19.47 -6.14 -7.75
N ASP A 41 -18.97 -7.35 -8.03
CA ASP A 41 -19.06 -7.99 -9.34
C ASP A 41 -20.51 -8.29 -9.72
N ALA A 42 -21.33 -8.76 -8.77
CA ALA A 42 -22.75 -8.94 -8.98
C ALA A 42 -23.45 -7.63 -9.39
N HIS A 43 -23.22 -6.56 -8.64
CA HIS A 43 -23.79 -5.24 -8.93
C HIS A 43 -23.35 -4.71 -10.30
N VAL A 44 -22.06 -4.81 -10.61
CA VAL A 44 -21.46 -4.32 -11.87
C VAL A 44 -22.01 -5.08 -13.08
N ARG A 45 -22.23 -6.39 -12.96
CA ARG A 45 -22.87 -7.19 -14.02
C ARG A 45 -24.34 -6.82 -14.20
N GLU A 46 -25.08 -6.66 -13.11
CA GLU A 46 -26.50 -6.26 -13.15
C GLU A 46 -26.68 -4.90 -13.82
N HIS A 47 -25.79 -3.95 -13.57
CA HIS A 47 -25.86 -2.58 -14.07
C HIS A 47 -25.01 -2.34 -15.33
N ALA A 48 -24.40 -3.40 -15.88
CA ALA A 48 -23.53 -3.36 -17.06
C ALA A 48 -22.42 -2.28 -16.99
N LEU A 49 -21.81 -2.10 -15.82
CA LEU A 49 -20.74 -1.10 -15.66
C LEU A 49 -19.46 -1.56 -16.39
N GLY A 50 -18.77 -0.62 -17.03
CA GLY A 50 -17.51 -0.88 -17.74
C GLY A 50 -16.28 -0.95 -16.83
N TYR A 51 -16.45 -0.78 -15.52
CA TYR A 51 -15.36 -0.74 -14.52
C TYR A 51 -15.87 -1.17 -13.15
N TYR A 52 -14.95 -1.56 -12.26
CA TYR A 52 -15.25 -1.76 -10.83
C TYR A 52 -15.03 -0.44 -10.07
N PRO A 53 -16.04 0.11 -9.37
CA PRO A 53 -15.89 1.33 -8.56
C PRO A 53 -15.03 1.10 -7.30
N PRO A 54 -14.36 2.12 -6.73
CA PRO A 54 -13.72 2.00 -5.41
C PRO A 54 -14.74 1.68 -4.31
N LEU A 55 -14.31 1.06 -3.21
CA LEU A 55 -15.22 0.66 -2.11
C LEU A 55 -16.04 1.84 -1.54
N ASP A 56 -15.43 3.03 -1.44
CA ASP A 56 -16.11 4.23 -0.93
C ASP A 56 -17.32 4.67 -1.77
N TYR A 57 -17.39 4.26 -3.04
CA TYR A 57 -18.55 4.51 -3.90
C TYR A 57 -19.84 3.90 -3.35
N PHE A 58 -19.71 2.79 -2.61
CA PHE A 58 -20.85 2.03 -2.11
C PHE A 58 -21.30 2.44 -0.71
N ARG A 59 -20.65 3.43 -0.06
CA ARG A 59 -21.05 3.88 1.27
C ARG A 59 -22.46 4.45 1.28
N GLY A 60 -23.27 4.01 2.24
CA GLY A 60 -24.69 4.39 2.32
C GLY A 60 -25.57 3.81 1.22
N SER A 61 -25.05 2.90 0.39
CA SER A 61 -25.84 2.11 -0.55
C SER A 61 -26.20 0.74 0.06
N SER A 62 -27.22 0.07 -0.46
CA SER A 62 -27.57 -1.30 -0.05
C SER A 62 -26.80 -2.38 -0.81
N VAL A 63 -25.77 -2.01 -1.59
CA VAL A 63 -25.01 -2.95 -2.44
C VAL A 63 -24.02 -3.77 -1.61
N LEU A 64 -23.37 -3.12 -0.65
CA LEU A 64 -22.43 -3.75 0.28
C LEU A 64 -23.00 -3.69 1.68
N ASP A 65 -22.75 -4.77 2.43
CA ASP A 65 -22.99 -4.78 3.87
C ASP A 65 -22.06 -3.75 4.53
N GLU A 66 -22.63 -2.82 5.30
CA GLU A 66 -21.87 -1.78 5.99
C GLU A 66 -20.91 -2.39 7.02
N GLU A 67 -21.29 -3.49 7.69
CA GLU A 67 -20.39 -4.19 8.62
C GLU A 67 -19.17 -4.77 7.88
N LEU A 68 -19.34 -5.22 6.64
CA LEU A 68 -18.25 -5.75 5.81
C LEU A 68 -17.33 -4.63 5.32
N LEU A 69 -17.89 -3.47 4.95
CA LEU A 69 -17.12 -2.27 4.61
C LEU A 69 -16.32 -1.76 5.81
N ASP A 70 -16.95 -1.67 6.97
CA ASP A 70 -16.30 -1.26 8.22
C ASP A 70 -15.19 -2.24 8.63
N ALA A 71 -15.41 -3.54 8.44
CA ALA A 71 -14.36 -4.54 8.66
C ALA A 71 -13.15 -4.29 7.76
N ALA A 72 -13.37 -4.05 6.46
CA ALA A 72 -12.30 -3.79 5.51
C ALA A 72 -11.55 -2.49 5.82
N GLU A 73 -12.26 -1.44 6.23
CA GLU A 73 -11.67 -0.17 6.63
C GLU A 73 -10.80 -0.34 7.88
N ASN A 74 -11.34 -0.97 8.93
CA ASN A 74 -10.60 -1.24 10.17
C ASN A 74 -9.35 -2.09 9.91
N MET A 75 -9.45 -3.09 9.03
CA MET A 75 -8.30 -3.87 8.59
C MET A 75 -7.27 -3.00 7.86
N GLY A 76 -7.72 -2.13 6.95
CA GLY A 76 -6.86 -1.18 6.24
C GLY A 76 -6.12 -0.24 7.18
N TRP A 77 -6.78 0.27 8.22
CA TRP A 77 -6.17 1.08 9.28
C TRP A 77 -5.08 0.32 10.04
N LEU A 78 -5.39 -0.91 10.46
CA LEU A 78 -4.44 -1.76 11.18
C LEU A 78 -3.20 -2.07 10.34
N VAL A 79 -3.38 -2.54 9.10
CA VAL A 79 -2.26 -2.87 8.22
C VAL A 79 -1.42 -1.62 7.91
N SER A 80 -2.07 -0.47 7.68
CA SER A 80 -1.37 0.81 7.47
C SER A 80 -0.50 1.18 8.68
N ARG A 81 -1.01 0.96 9.90
CA ARG A 81 -0.25 1.18 11.13
C ARG A 81 0.95 0.24 11.25
N LEU A 82 0.76 -1.06 11.05
CA LEU A 82 1.82 -2.08 11.11
C LEU A 82 2.93 -1.78 10.10
N VAL A 83 2.55 -1.48 8.85
CA VAL A 83 3.46 -1.07 7.78
C VAL A 83 4.27 0.16 8.19
N ARG A 84 3.62 1.19 8.72
CA ARG A 84 4.29 2.43 9.16
C ARG A 84 5.29 2.17 10.29
N GLU A 85 4.91 1.36 11.28
CA GLU A 85 5.78 1.01 12.40
C GLU A 85 7.01 0.23 11.91
N GLU A 86 6.82 -0.77 11.06
CA GLU A 86 7.89 -1.62 10.56
C GLU A 86 8.85 -0.89 9.60
N LEU A 87 8.31 -0.11 8.64
CA LEU A 87 9.11 0.77 7.79
C LEU A 87 9.89 1.79 8.63
N GLY A 88 9.24 2.40 9.61
CA GLY A 88 9.86 3.41 10.48
C GLY A 88 11.00 2.82 11.31
N ARG A 89 10.82 1.60 11.83
CA ARG A 89 11.85 0.88 12.59
C ARG A 89 13.08 0.57 11.74
N ARG A 90 12.88 0.07 10.51
CA ARG A 90 13.97 -0.34 9.61
C ARG A 90 14.70 0.83 8.97
N LEU A 91 13.96 1.81 8.46
CA LEU A 91 14.54 2.91 7.70
C LEU A 91 15.29 3.90 8.60
N ARG A 92 14.88 4.08 9.86
CA ARG A 92 15.64 4.89 10.83
C ARG A 92 17.03 4.32 11.17
N ALA A 93 17.30 3.05 10.85
CA ALA A 93 18.63 2.47 11.02
C ALA A 93 19.63 2.93 9.96
N VAL A 94 19.16 3.46 8.82
CA VAL A 94 20.01 3.83 7.66
C VAL A 94 19.80 5.25 7.14
N PHE A 95 18.65 5.86 7.39
CA PHE A 95 18.37 7.24 7.03
C PHE A 95 18.39 8.11 8.28
N SER A 96 19.02 9.28 8.16
CA SER A 96 19.14 10.24 9.28
C SER A 96 17.79 10.85 9.69
N ARG A 97 16.84 10.90 8.76
CA ARG A 97 15.44 11.29 8.99
C ARG A 97 14.54 10.46 8.08
N VAL A 98 13.38 10.09 8.61
CA VAL A 98 12.30 9.42 7.87
C VAL A 98 10.99 10.11 8.26
N SER A 99 10.30 10.65 7.26
CA SER A 99 8.99 11.31 7.40
C SER A 99 7.99 10.61 6.49
N PHE A 100 6.85 10.22 7.03
CA PHE A 100 5.75 9.62 6.27
C PHE A 100 4.83 10.75 5.81
N GLN A 101 4.71 10.92 4.49
CA GLN A 101 3.83 11.92 3.88
C GLN A 101 2.42 11.35 3.72
N THR A 102 2.31 10.13 3.21
CA THR A 102 1.04 9.40 3.06
C THR A 102 1.23 7.94 3.46
N VAL A 103 0.17 7.35 4.02
CA VAL A 103 0.07 5.91 4.29
C VAL A 103 -1.40 5.54 4.07
N GLN A 104 -1.70 4.79 3.02
CA GLN A 104 -3.08 4.51 2.61
C GLN A 104 -3.22 3.07 2.14
N THR A 105 -4.29 2.40 2.56
CA THR A 105 -4.64 1.08 2.02
C THR A 105 -5.07 1.18 0.56
N VAL A 106 -4.65 0.22 -0.26
CA VAL A 106 -4.98 0.18 -1.69
C VAL A 106 -6.42 -0.27 -1.93
N ALA A 107 -7.03 -1.00 -1.00
CA ALA A 107 -8.37 -1.60 -1.16
C ALA A 107 -9.47 -0.58 -1.48
N PHE A 108 -9.34 0.66 -0.99
CA PHE A 108 -10.31 1.74 -1.20
C PHE A 108 -10.00 2.60 -2.43
N SER A 109 -8.86 2.35 -3.09
CA SER A 109 -8.52 3.01 -4.35
C SER A 109 -9.24 2.37 -5.55
N MET A 110 -9.27 3.08 -6.67
CA MET A 110 -9.88 2.59 -7.90
C MET A 110 -9.17 1.31 -8.41
N PRO A 111 -9.87 0.18 -8.56
CA PRO A 111 -9.31 -1.03 -9.14
C PRO A 111 -8.86 -0.83 -10.59
N SER A 112 -7.69 -1.37 -10.94
CA SER A 112 -7.20 -1.40 -12.33
C SER A 112 -7.84 -2.52 -13.17
N VAL A 113 -8.55 -3.44 -12.52
CA VAL A 113 -9.24 -4.58 -13.15
C VAL A 113 -10.51 -4.09 -13.83
N ARG A 114 -10.85 -4.69 -14.99
CA ARG A 114 -12.08 -4.40 -15.73
C ARG A 114 -13.00 -5.62 -15.78
N PRO A 115 -14.34 -5.41 -15.75
CA PRO A 115 -15.30 -6.47 -16.03
C PRO A 115 -15.01 -7.09 -17.41
N GLY A 116 -14.90 -8.43 -17.46
CA GLY A 116 -14.58 -9.17 -18.68
C GLY A 116 -13.08 -9.47 -18.92
N GLN A 117 -12.17 -8.96 -18.08
CA GLN A 117 -10.79 -9.47 -18.08
C GLN A 117 -10.75 -10.92 -17.56
N LYS A 118 -9.74 -11.68 -17.98
CA LYS A 118 -9.49 -13.01 -17.43
C LYS A 118 -9.25 -12.90 -15.92
N ASP A 119 -9.87 -13.80 -15.16
CA ASP A 119 -9.76 -13.89 -13.69
C ASP A 119 -10.11 -12.55 -13.00
N ALA A 120 -11.07 -11.80 -13.55
CA ALA A 120 -11.42 -10.47 -13.06
C ALA A 120 -11.89 -10.48 -11.60
N LEU A 121 -12.67 -11.48 -11.20
CA LEU A 121 -13.17 -11.59 -9.83
C LEU A 121 -12.03 -11.88 -8.85
N GLU A 122 -11.12 -12.79 -9.19
CA GLU A 122 -9.94 -13.11 -8.37
C GLU A 122 -9.04 -11.89 -8.19
N ARG A 123 -8.79 -11.15 -9.26
CA ARG A 123 -7.98 -9.94 -9.22
C ARG A 123 -8.67 -8.80 -8.47
N LEU A 124 -9.99 -8.72 -8.55
CA LEU A 124 -10.78 -7.77 -7.77
C LEU A 124 -10.75 -8.11 -6.27
N ALA A 125 -10.89 -9.40 -5.92
CA ALA A 125 -10.79 -9.87 -4.55
C ALA A 125 -9.40 -9.58 -3.95
N GLU A 126 -8.35 -9.80 -4.74
CA GLU A 126 -6.97 -9.46 -4.34
C GLU A 126 -6.77 -7.94 -4.17
N HIS A 127 -7.44 -7.11 -4.97
CA HIS A 127 -7.42 -5.65 -4.81
C HIS A 127 -8.15 -5.18 -3.55
N TYR A 128 -9.35 -5.70 -3.28
CA TYR A 128 -10.15 -5.35 -2.11
C TYR A 128 -9.67 -6.00 -0.81
N THR A 129 -8.75 -6.95 -0.87
CA THR A 129 -8.10 -7.50 0.31
C THR A 129 -7.21 -6.40 0.94
N PRO A 130 -7.48 -5.96 2.19
CA PRO A 130 -6.81 -4.81 2.80
C PRO A 130 -5.40 -5.13 3.34
N THR A 131 -4.55 -5.79 2.55
CA THR A 131 -3.16 -6.16 2.92
C THR A 131 -2.08 -5.32 2.21
N ARG A 132 -2.47 -4.57 1.17
CA ARG A 132 -1.57 -3.67 0.43
C ARG A 132 -1.71 -2.22 0.89
N VAL A 133 -0.57 -1.56 1.08
CA VAL A 133 -0.49 -0.16 1.53
C VAL A 133 0.44 0.61 0.62
N ARG A 134 -0.05 1.74 0.12
CA ARG A 134 0.75 2.76 -0.56
C ARG A 134 1.32 3.71 0.49
N VAL A 135 2.61 3.99 0.39
CA VAL A 135 3.35 4.84 1.31
C VAL A 135 4.19 5.82 0.52
N ASP A 136 4.11 7.10 0.88
CA ASP A 136 5.04 8.12 0.41
C ASP A 136 5.94 8.58 1.56
N LEU A 137 7.25 8.55 1.31
CA LEU A 137 8.29 8.86 2.29
C LEU A 137 9.14 10.03 1.85
N GLU A 138 9.45 10.94 2.77
CA GLU A 138 10.59 11.85 2.65
C GLU A 138 11.69 11.38 3.60
N MET A 139 12.90 11.20 3.08
CA MET A 139 14.04 10.71 3.84
C MET A 139 15.26 11.60 3.64
N SER A 140 16.17 11.59 4.62
CA SER A 140 17.40 12.36 4.58
C SER A 140 18.65 11.48 4.67
N LEU A 141 19.60 11.70 3.77
CA LEU A 141 20.87 10.99 3.65
C LEU A 141 22.04 11.92 3.92
N ILE A 142 22.94 11.47 4.79
CA ILE A 142 24.17 12.21 5.10
C ILE A 142 25.31 11.64 4.26
N GLN A 143 25.92 12.48 3.41
CA GLN A 143 27.05 12.08 2.58
C GLN A 143 28.28 12.98 2.78
N LYS A 144 29.46 12.38 2.56
CA LYS A 144 30.75 13.10 2.59
C LYS A 144 31.11 13.74 1.24
N ARG A 145 30.36 13.43 0.16
CA ARG A 145 30.59 13.95 -1.19
C ARG A 145 29.42 14.85 -1.60
N PRO A 146 29.69 15.92 -2.36
CA PRO A 146 28.65 16.86 -2.80
C PRO A 146 27.87 16.38 -4.03
N ASN A 147 28.37 15.39 -4.78
CA ASN A 147 27.74 15.00 -6.05
C ASN A 147 26.47 14.16 -5.80
N PRO A 148 25.26 14.63 -6.16
CA PRO A 148 24.02 13.89 -5.99
C PRO A 148 23.78 12.84 -7.10
N GLU A 149 24.68 12.74 -8.08
CA GLU A 149 24.55 11.80 -9.19
C GLU A 149 24.47 10.35 -8.68
N GLY A 150 23.41 9.65 -9.07
CA GLY A 150 23.13 8.27 -8.63
C GLY A 150 22.57 8.15 -7.20
N LEU A 151 22.30 9.27 -6.51
CA LEU A 151 21.79 9.25 -5.14
C LEU A 151 20.38 8.65 -5.05
N GLU A 152 19.53 8.88 -6.04
CA GLU A 152 18.20 8.25 -6.13
C GLU A 152 18.29 6.74 -6.23
N HIS A 153 19.16 6.24 -7.12
CA HIS A 153 19.41 4.81 -7.28
C HIS A 153 19.98 4.22 -5.98
N PHE A 154 20.94 4.90 -5.36
CA PHE A 154 21.49 4.49 -4.07
C PHE A 154 20.43 4.43 -2.97
N ALA A 155 19.59 5.46 -2.83
CA ALA A 155 18.52 5.52 -1.84
C ALA A 155 17.51 4.38 -2.05
N ARG A 156 17.13 4.11 -3.31
CA ARG A 156 16.27 2.98 -3.68
C ARG A 156 16.88 1.65 -3.28
N SER A 157 18.13 1.39 -3.65
CA SER A 157 18.81 0.13 -3.33
C SER A 157 18.99 -0.07 -1.81
N VAL A 158 19.28 1.00 -1.07
CA VAL A 158 19.39 0.94 0.40
C VAL A 158 18.02 0.66 1.01
N LEU A 159 16.96 1.35 0.57
CA LEU A 159 15.60 1.11 1.07
C LEU A 159 15.20 -0.34 0.85
N LEU A 160 15.30 -0.84 -0.38
CA LEU A 160 14.88 -2.20 -0.74
C LEU A 160 15.59 -3.24 0.11
N ARG A 161 16.93 -3.14 0.24
CA ARG A 161 17.72 -4.07 1.05
C ARG A 161 17.24 -4.19 2.51
N TRP A 162 16.73 -3.11 3.09
CA TRP A 162 16.30 -3.09 4.48
C TRP A 162 14.83 -3.48 4.66
N VAL A 163 14.00 -3.25 3.64
CA VAL A 163 12.55 -3.38 3.68
C VAL A 163 12.06 -4.71 3.11
N GLU A 164 12.63 -5.20 2.00
CA GLU A 164 12.22 -6.44 1.32
C GLU A 164 12.10 -7.65 2.26
N PRO A 165 13.00 -7.88 3.25
CA PRO A 165 12.87 -9.05 4.13
C PRO A 165 11.67 -9.03 5.09
N ALA A 166 10.90 -7.93 5.14
CA ALA A 166 9.83 -7.71 6.12
C ALA A 166 8.41 -7.82 5.52
N PHE A 167 8.30 -7.84 4.20
CA PHE A 167 7.03 -7.74 3.49
C PHE A 167 6.95 -8.83 2.44
N GLU A 168 5.74 -9.28 2.12
CA GLU A 168 5.50 -10.26 1.05
C GLU A 168 5.89 -9.68 -0.32
N GLU A 169 5.62 -8.39 -0.52
CA GLU A 169 5.87 -7.67 -1.76
C GLU A 169 6.29 -6.23 -1.44
N VAL A 170 7.27 -5.70 -2.16
CA VAL A 170 7.71 -4.30 -2.08
C VAL A 170 7.93 -3.78 -3.49
N GLU A 171 7.16 -2.78 -3.88
CA GLU A 171 7.27 -2.11 -5.18
C GLU A 171 7.59 -0.64 -4.96
N VAL A 172 8.69 -0.15 -5.53
CA VAL A 172 9.00 1.29 -5.54
C VAL A 172 8.32 1.92 -6.75
N THR A 173 7.38 2.82 -6.50
CA THR A 173 6.57 3.47 -7.54
C THR A 173 7.17 4.79 -8.03
N SER A 174 7.95 5.47 -7.18
CA SER A 174 8.66 6.69 -7.56
C SER A 174 9.86 6.96 -6.67
N VAL A 175 10.88 7.61 -7.21
CA VAL A 175 12.05 8.12 -6.47
C VAL A 175 12.44 9.44 -7.09
N HIS A 176 12.68 10.46 -6.29
CA HIS A 176 13.28 11.71 -6.77
C HIS A 176 13.98 12.46 -5.64
N LEU A 177 15.03 13.20 -5.98
CA LEU A 177 15.66 14.15 -5.07
C LEU A 177 14.73 15.32 -4.76
N ILE A 178 14.80 15.81 -3.53
CA ILE A 178 14.11 17.03 -3.11
C ILE A 178 15.18 18.12 -2.96
N GLU A 179 14.96 19.25 -3.63
CA GLU A 179 15.81 20.45 -3.57
C GLU A 179 15.81 21.12 -2.18
#